data_AF-A0A1Y3BN33-F1
#
_entry.id   AF-A0A1Y3BN33-F1
#
_cell.length_a   1.000
_cell.length_b   1.000
_cell.length_c   1.000
_cell.angle_alpha   90.00
_cell.angle_beta   90.00
_cell.angle_gamma   90.00
#
_symmetry.space_group_name_H-M   'P 1'
#
loop_
_entity.id
_entity.type
_entity.pdbx_description
1 polymer ?
#
loop_
_entity_poly.entity_id
_entity_poly.type
_entity_poly.pdbx_seq_one_letter_code
_entity_poly.pdbx_strand_id
1 'polypeptide(L)'
;QERCHLCKTEKVIKNFEKIIFKFNKSISINVDGEDEIEADNWNENLCLVAIRKVGVWFKSRTAGSAIDYDVTVADIDNFSQYIDECKKEYKAHRKCWRESSELVLRIDELNQAQSRYEHCIDSLALFHRDSSAKEMAEEKLCSNQQRLKYLNNLKSTLKDKDSIDSKVCSVCWSDLIKYSVLTCGHLLCIECMRNISKHSETLSRCPVCRSPFDHLKICFVDSNLVINKSSVMGKCVD
;
A
#
# COMPACT_ATOMS: atom_id res chain seq x y z
N GLN A 1 16.79 13.26 33.16
CA GLN A 1 16.02 13.11 31.91
C GLN A 1 15.74 11.63 31.71
N GLU A 2 14.68 11.11 32.32
CA GLU A 2 14.36 9.69 32.26
C GLU A 2 13.64 9.38 30.94
N ARG A 3 14.37 8.84 29.97
CA ARG A 3 13.77 8.28 28.75
C ARG A 3 13.20 6.89 29.08
N CYS A 4 12.10 6.50 28.42
CA CYS A 4 11.52 5.17 28.61
C CYS A 4 12.51 4.06 28.23
N HIS A 5 12.25 2.82 28.68
CA HIS A 5 13.12 1.69 28.40
C HIS A 5 13.31 1.44 26.90
N LEU A 6 12.26 1.61 26.08
CA LEU A 6 12.37 1.48 24.62
C LEU A 6 13.36 2.50 24.02
N CYS A 7 13.34 3.76 24.46
CA CYS A 7 14.30 4.77 24.03
C CYS A 7 15.73 4.48 24.50
N LYS A 8 15.90 3.89 25.69
CA LYS A 8 17.22 3.45 26.17
C LYS A 8 17.75 2.30 25.30
N THR A 9 16.90 1.31 24.99
CA THR A 9 17.24 0.19 24.09
C THR A 9 17.55 0.67 22.68
N GLU A 10 16.81 1.65 22.16
CA GLU A 10 17.07 2.24 20.84
C GLU A 10 18.48 2.85 20.76
N LYS A 11 18.93 3.51 21.83
CA LYS A 11 20.28 4.07 21.90
C LYS A 11 21.36 2.97 21.80
N VAL A 12 21.14 1.83 22.45
CA VAL A 12 22.05 0.67 22.37
C VAL A 12 22.06 0.09 20.95
N ILE A 13 20.89 -0.12 20.36
CA ILE A 13 20.76 -0.65 18.99
C ILE A 13 21.43 0.28 17.97
N LYS A 14 21.24 1.61 18.08
CA LYS A 14 21.90 2.62 17.23
C LYS A 14 23.42 2.65 17.42
N ASN A 15 23.90 2.41 18.63
CA ASN A 15 25.35 2.31 18.87
C ASN A 15 25.92 1.05 18.20
N PHE A 16 25.22 -0.09 18.29
CA PHE A 16 25.62 -1.32 17.63
C PHE A 16 25.58 -1.18 16.10
N GLU A 17 24.56 -0.51 15.55
CA GLU A 17 24.47 -0.16 14.13
C GLU A 17 25.69 0.62 13.66
N LYS A 18 26.11 1.65 14.41
CA LYS A 18 27.31 2.44 14.10
C LYS A 18 28.59 1.60 14.09
N ILE A 19 28.69 0.59 14.94
CA ILE A 19 29.86 -0.29 14.99
C ILE A 19 29.85 -1.24 13.79
N ILE A 20 28.71 -1.87 13.48
CA ILE A 20 28.64 -2.86 12.40
C ILE A 20 28.67 -2.23 11.00
N PHE A 21 28.05 -1.06 10.84
CA PHE A 21 27.85 -0.41 9.53
C PHE A 21 28.61 0.91 9.40
N LYS A 22 29.65 1.15 10.22
CA LYS A 22 30.34 2.44 10.34
C LYS A 22 30.52 3.15 8.99
N PHE A 23 29.69 4.16 8.76
CA PHE A 23 29.77 5.07 7.63
C PHE A 23 30.93 6.03 7.86
N ASN A 24 32.08 5.75 7.27
CA ASN A 24 33.15 6.72 7.20
C ASN A 24 33.55 6.88 5.73
N LYS A 25 33.53 8.14 5.28
CA LYS A 25 34.04 8.57 3.99
C LYS A 25 35.53 8.19 3.92
N SER A 26 35.86 7.24 3.05
CA SER A 26 37.17 7.02 2.44
C SER A 26 38.35 6.79 3.39
N ILE A 27 38.82 5.53 3.49
CA ILE A 27 40.21 5.24 3.89
C ILE A 27 40.92 4.66 2.67
N SER A 28 41.89 5.39 2.15
CA SER A 28 42.85 4.93 1.15
C SER A 28 43.89 4.03 1.84
N ILE A 29 43.72 2.72 1.73
CA ILE A 29 44.77 1.76 2.09
C ILE A 29 45.50 1.39 0.80
N ASN A 30 46.66 2.00 0.59
CA ASN A 30 47.56 1.69 -0.51
C ASN A 30 48.25 0.36 -0.21
N VAL A 31 47.78 -0.72 -0.83
CA VAL A 31 48.53 -1.98 -0.97
C VAL A 31 48.75 -2.14 -2.46
N ASP A 32 49.95 -1.77 -2.89
CA ASP A 32 50.54 -2.02 -4.20
C ASP A 32 49.69 -1.64 -5.43
N GLY A 33 49.80 -0.37 -5.85
CA GLY A 33 49.95 0.01 -7.26
C GLY A 33 48.96 -0.49 -8.32
N GLU A 34 47.71 -0.83 -7.97
CA GLU A 34 46.66 -1.15 -8.94
C GLU A 34 45.43 -0.27 -8.73
N ASP A 35 44.86 0.13 -9.87
CA ASP A 35 43.94 1.25 -10.06
C ASP A 35 42.77 1.36 -9.07
N GLU A 36 42.43 2.61 -8.79
CA GLU A 36 41.30 3.07 -8.00
C GLU A 36 39.97 2.41 -8.43
N ILE A 37 39.56 1.36 -7.73
CA ILE A 37 38.16 0.94 -7.71
C ILE A 37 37.51 1.64 -6.52
N GLU A 38 37.00 2.85 -6.78
CA GLU A 38 36.03 3.56 -5.94
C GLU A 38 34.71 2.78 -5.98
N ALA A 39 34.69 1.62 -5.31
CA ALA A 39 33.44 0.94 -5.00
C ALA A 39 32.82 1.66 -3.79
N ASP A 40 31.92 2.57 -4.12
CA ASP A 40 31.00 3.23 -3.20
C ASP A 40 30.07 2.19 -2.56
N ASN A 41 30.59 1.41 -1.60
CA ASN A 41 29.81 0.45 -0.84
C ASN A 41 29.29 1.12 0.43
N TRP A 42 28.17 1.82 0.27
CA TRP A 42 27.45 2.56 1.31
C TRP A 42 26.97 1.69 2.50
N ASN A 43 27.29 0.39 2.57
CA ASN A 43 26.75 -0.54 3.56
C ASN A 43 27.79 -1.37 4.33
N GLU A 44 29.09 -1.11 4.18
CA GLU A 44 30.13 -1.93 4.81
C GLU A 44 31.11 -1.12 5.65
N ASN A 45 31.34 -1.58 6.87
CA ASN A 45 32.37 -1.03 7.75
C ASN A 45 33.75 -1.21 7.10
N LEU A 46 34.55 -0.13 7.06
CA LEU A 46 35.91 -0.09 6.49
C LEU A 46 36.82 -1.21 6.98
N CYS A 47 36.74 -1.61 8.25
CA CYS A 47 37.51 -2.73 8.79
C CYS A 47 37.16 -4.05 8.10
N LEU A 48 35.88 -4.26 7.73
CA LEU A 48 35.43 -5.45 7.01
C LEU A 48 35.92 -5.46 5.57
N VAL A 49 35.88 -4.29 4.92
CA VAL A 49 36.43 -4.13 3.57
C VAL A 49 37.93 -4.41 3.57
N ALA A 50 38.68 -3.89 4.55
CA ALA A 50 40.10 -4.16 4.71
C ALA A 50 40.39 -5.65 4.93
N ILE A 51 39.66 -6.33 5.83
CA ILE A 51 39.85 -7.76 6.10
C ILE A 51 39.53 -8.61 4.87
N ARG A 52 38.48 -8.27 4.11
CA ARG A 52 38.16 -8.97 2.86
C ARG A 52 39.23 -8.75 1.80
N LYS A 53 39.74 -7.52 1.64
CA LYS A 53 40.86 -7.23 0.73
C LYS A 53 42.11 -8.03 1.10
N VAL A 54 42.44 -8.10 2.40
CA VAL A 54 43.53 -8.96 2.91
C VAL A 54 43.24 -10.43 2.60
N GLY A 55 42.01 -10.91 2.80
CA GLY A 55 41.61 -12.27 2.46
C GLY A 55 41.77 -12.60 0.98
N VAL A 56 41.35 -11.71 0.09
CA VAL A 56 41.55 -11.85 -1.37
C VAL A 56 43.03 -11.86 -1.71
N TRP A 57 43.83 -10.98 -1.10
CA TRP A 57 45.27 -10.93 -1.30
C TRP A 57 45.99 -12.20 -0.85
N PHE A 58 45.60 -12.78 0.29
CA PHE A 58 46.13 -14.07 0.72
C PHE A 58 45.76 -15.12 -0.32
N LYS A 59 44.45 -15.28 -0.61
CA LYS A 59 43.91 -16.29 -1.55
C LYS A 59 44.45 -16.21 -2.98
N SER A 60 44.85 -15.02 -3.47
CA SER A 60 45.38 -14.85 -4.82
C SER A 60 46.83 -15.30 -4.97
N ARG A 61 47.58 -15.47 -3.87
CA ARG A 61 48.90 -16.10 -3.88
C ARG A 61 48.77 -17.61 -3.79
N THR A 62 49.40 -18.32 -4.72
CA THR A 62 49.53 -19.78 -4.66
C THR A 62 50.17 -20.17 -3.34
N ALA A 63 49.47 -21.01 -2.57
CA ALA A 63 49.83 -21.55 -1.26
C ALA A 63 51.31 -21.36 -0.90
N GLY A 64 51.59 -20.40 -0.03
CA GLY A 64 52.92 -20.28 0.56
C GLY A 64 53.19 -21.55 1.36
N SER A 65 54.41 -22.11 1.28
CA SER A 65 54.82 -23.31 2.01
C SER A 65 54.84 -23.17 3.54
N ALA A 66 54.27 -22.08 4.08
CA ALA A 66 54.18 -21.82 5.50
C ALA A 66 52.93 -22.51 6.05
N ILE A 67 53.13 -23.31 7.09
CA ILE A 67 52.11 -24.03 7.88
C ILE A 67 50.97 -23.09 8.35
N ASP A 68 51.22 -21.78 8.41
CA ASP A 68 50.30 -20.75 8.91
C ASP A 68 49.40 -20.12 7.82
N TYR A 69 49.67 -20.38 6.53
CA TYR A 69 48.91 -19.76 5.43
C TYR A 69 47.46 -20.26 5.39
N ASP A 70 47.25 -21.58 5.43
CA ASP A 70 45.91 -22.17 5.41
C ASP A 70 45.10 -21.82 6.67
N VAL A 71 45.77 -21.73 7.82
CA VAL A 71 45.16 -21.31 9.10
C VAL A 71 44.69 -19.86 9.01
N THR A 72 45.55 -18.98 8.51
CA THR A 72 45.22 -17.56 8.34
C THR A 72 44.04 -17.35 7.39
N VAL A 73 44.00 -18.08 6.27
CA VAL A 73 42.89 -18.01 5.31
C VAL A 73 41.58 -18.48 5.96
N ALA A 74 41.62 -19.58 6.73
CA ALA A 74 40.45 -20.08 7.45
C ALA A 74 39.95 -19.07 8.52
N ASP A 75 40.85 -18.42 9.25
CA ASP A 75 40.49 -17.40 10.24
C ASP A 75 39.82 -16.17 9.62
N ILE A 76 40.29 -15.74 8.44
CA ILE A 76 39.68 -14.63 7.70
C ILE A 76 38.25 -15.00 7.25
N ASP A 77 38.04 -16.23 6.81
CA ASP A 77 36.71 -16.73 6.41
C ASP A 77 35.78 -16.87 7.62
N ASN A 78 36.27 -17.42 8.73
CA ASN A 78 35.53 -17.50 10.00
C ASN A 78 35.12 -16.11 10.50
N PHE A 79 36.03 -15.14 10.47
CA PHE A 79 35.73 -13.77 10.85
C PHE A 79 34.68 -13.13 9.93
N SER A 80 34.80 -13.34 8.62
CA SER A 80 33.83 -12.83 7.65
C SER A 80 32.42 -13.40 7.91
N GLN A 81 32.33 -14.70 8.17
CA GLN A 81 31.08 -15.37 8.52
C GLN A 81 30.50 -14.84 9.85
N TYR A 82 31.34 -14.70 10.88
CA TYR A 82 30.93 -14.17 12.19
C TYR A 82 30.28 -12.78 12.05
N ILE A 83 30.87 -11.89 11.26
CA ILE A 83 30.33 -10.55 11.03
C ILE A 83 28.98 -10.60 10.30
N ASP A 84 28.82 -11.48 9.32
CA ASP A 84 27.55 -11.61 8.61
C ASP A 84 26.44 -12.16 9.54
N GLU A 85 26.78 -13.04 10.48
CA GLU A 85 25.88 -13.45 11.56
C GLU A 85 25.55 -12.28 12.51
N CYS A 86 26.53 -11.46 12.91
CA CYS A 86 26.25 -10.25 13.71
C CYS A 86 25.31 -9.26 12.99
N LYS A 87 25.44 -9.11 11.67
CA LYS A 87 24.53 -8.28 10.85
C LYS A 87 23.11 -8.86 10.84
N LYS A 88 22.95 -10.18 10.76
CA LYS A 88 21.64 -10.84 10.86
C LYS A 88 21.04 -10.65 12.24
N GLU A 89 21.84 -10.81 13.29
CA GLU A 89 21.43 -10.60 14.67
C GLU A 89 20.96 -9.16 14.92
N TYR A 90 21.70 -8.16 14.43
CA TYR A 90 21.28 -6.76 14.46
C TYR A 90 19.89 -6.55 13.85
N LYS A 91 19.65 -7.10 12.65
CA LYS A 91 18.35 -6.98 11.97
C LYS A 91 17.23 -7.62 12.80
N ALA A 92 17.49 -8.77 13.42
CA ALA A 92 16.54 -9.43 14.31
C ALA A 92 16.22 -8.57 15.55
N HIS A 93 17.24 -8.04 16.24
CA HIS A 93 17.07 -7.13 17.38
C HIS A 93 16.32 -5.84 17.00
N ARG A 94 16.64 -5.24 15.84
CA ARG A 94 15.95 -4.05 15.34
C ARG A 94 14.49 -4.32 15.01
N LYS A 95 14.17 -5.50 14.47
CA LYS A 95 12.79 -5.93 14.22
C LYS A 95 12.03 -6.10 15.54
N CYS A 96 12.58 -6.86 16.49
CA CYS A 96 11.98 -7.10 17.80
C CYS A 96 11.70 -5.79 18.56
N TRP A 97 12.65 -4.84 18.53
CA TRP A 97 12.45 -3.53 19.16
C TRP A 97 11.33 -2.71 18.50
N ARG A 98 11.20 -2.74 17.17
CA ARG A 98 10.11 -2.05 16.46
C ARG A 98 8.75 -2.65 16.82
N GLU A 99 8.63 -3.98 16.80
CA GLU A 99 7.41 -4.68 17.16
C GLU A 99 7.00 -4.40 18.62
N SER A 100 7.97 -4.39 19.54
CA SER A 100 7.74 -4.04 20.94
C SER A 100 7.27 -2.59 21.10
N SER A 101 7.86 -1.66 20.34
CA SER A 101 7.47 -0.25 20.38
C SER A 101 6.07 -0.03 19.80
N GLU A 102 5.76 -0.71 18.71
CA GLU A 102 4.45 -0.67 18.08
C GLU A 102 3.36 -1.26 18.99
N LEU A 103 3.65 -2.33 19.72
CA LEU A 103 2.71 -2.90 20.69
C LEU A 103 2.34 -1.89 21.78
N VAL A 104 3.31 -1.15 22.32
CA VAL A 104 3.06 -0.11 23.32
C VAL A 104 2.18 1.00 22.74
N LEU A 105 2.43 1.42 21.50
CA LEU A 105 1.60 2.42 20.82
C LEU A 105 0.16 1.91 20.60
N ARG A 106 -0.02 0.65 20.18
CA ARG A 106 -1.36 0.06 20.00
C ARG A 106 -2.14 -0.03 21.30
N ILE A 107 -1.47 -0.35 22.41
CA ILE A 107 -2.09 -0.36 23.74
C ILE A 107 -2.51 1.06 24.13
N ASP A 108 -1.67 2.06 23.89
CA ASP A 108 -2.00 3.45 24.15
C ASP A 108 -3.19 3.93 23.29
N GLU A 109 -3.20 3.62 22.00
CA GLU A 109 -4.32 3.91 21.09
C GLU A 109 -5.64 3.27 21.56
N LEU A 110 -5.58 2.02 22.02
CA LEU A 110 -6.74 1.32 22.58
C LEU A 110 -7.23 2.00 23.85
N ASN A 111 -6.33 2.34 24.78
CA ASN A 111 -6.68 3.05 26.01
C ASN A 111 -7.29 4.42 25.69
N GLN A 112 -6.72 5.18 24.75
CA GLN A 112 -7.29 6.46 24.31
C GLN A 112 -8.67 6.32 23.66
N ALA A 113 -8.94 5.22 22.95
CA ALA A 113 -10.26 4.93 22.40
C ALA A 113 -11.27 4.57 23.50
N GLN A 114 -10.85 3.81 24.51
CA GLN A 114 -11.66 3.47 25.69
C GLN A 114 -11.96 4.70 26.56
N SER A 115 -10.97 5.54 26.86
CA SER A 115 -11.19 6.78 27.63
C SER A 115 -12.17 7.72 26.91
N ARG A 116 -12.14 7.77 25.57
CA ARG A 116 -13.16 8.49 24.80
C ARG A 116 -14.55 7.90 24.97
N TYR A 117 -14.69 6.60 25.13
CA TYR A 117 -15.98 5.95 25.37
C TYR A 117 -16.50 6.19 26.80
N GLU A 118 -15.64 6.15 27.81
CA GLU A 118 -16.00 6.37 29.21
C GLU A 118 -16.35 7.83 29.51
N HIS A 119 -15.54 8.79 29.04
CA HIS A 119 -15.82 10.22 29.17
C HIS A 119 -16.99 10.71 28.28
N CYS A 120 -17.40 9.92 27.29
CA CYS A 120 -18.58 10.20 26.46
C CYS A 120 -19.87 10.08 27.26
N ILE A 121 -19.91 9.37 28.40
CA ILE A 121 -21.13 9.27 29.21
C ILE A 121 -21.39 10.54 30.02
N ASP A 122 -20.35 11.17 30.59
CA ASP A 122 -20.50 12.40 31.42
C ASP A 122 -20.26 13.70 30.63
N SER A 123 -19.42 13.69 29.59
CA SER A 123 -19.06 14.91 28.81
C SER A 123 -19.83 15.06 27.48
N LEU A 124 -20.81 14.20 27.17
CA LEU A 124 -21.63 14.35 25.96
C LEU A 124 -22.37 15.69 25.88
N ALA A 125 -22.60 16.32 27.04
CA ALA A 125 -23.23 17.63 27.12
C ALA A 125 -22.28 18.79 26.77
N LEU A 126 -20.95 18.58 26.83
CA LEU A 126 -19.94 19.64 26.62
C LEU A 126 -19.33 19.64 25.23
N PHE A 127 -19.33 18.49 24.54
CA PHE A 127 -19.06 18.48 23.11
C PHE A 127 -20.35 18.91 22.40
N HIS A 128 -20.44 20.18 22.00
CA HIS A 128 -21.30 20.53 20.88
C HIS A 128 -20.95 19.55 19.75
N ARG A 129 -21.81 18.57 19.50
CA ARG A 129 -21.74 17.76 18.29
C ARG A 129 -21.74 18.78 17.17
N ASP A 130 -20.62 18.91 16.45
CA ASP A 130 -20.57 19.65 15.21
C ASP A 130 -21.53 18.93 14.25
N SER A 131 -22.83 19.29 14.32
CA SER A 131 -23.89 18.74 13.48
C SER A 131 -23.48 18.84 12.03
N SER A 132 -22.80 19.94 11.68
CA SER A 132 -22.20 20.18 10.38
C SER A 132 -21.19 19.11 9.95
N ALA A 133 -20.25 18.70 10.83
CA ALA A 133 -19.27 17.67 10.48
C ALA A 133 -19.91 16.29 10.28
N LYS A 134 -20.93 15.98 11.10
CA LYS A 134 -21.72 14.76 10.97
C LYS A 134 -22.50 14.75 9.65
N GLU A 135 -23.23 15.82 9.35
CA GLU A 135 -24.01 15.97 8.12
C GLU A 135 -23.12 15.87 6.87
N MET A 136 -21.96 16.54 6.87
CA MET A 136 -20.97 16.42 5.79
C MET A 136 -20.43 14.99 5.62
N ALA A 137 -20.23 14.26 6.71
CA ALA A 137 -19.78 12.88 6.66
C ALA A 137 -20.89 11.95 6.12
N GLU A 138 -22.14 12.15 6.52
CA GLU A 138 -23.30 11.40 6.03
C GLU A 138 -23.55 11.65 4.54
N GLU A 139 -23.44 12.90 4.08
CA GLU A 139 -23.55 13.24 2.66
C GLU A 139 -22.47 12.56 1.82
N LYS A 140 -21.20 12.63 2.27
CA LYS A 140 -20.07 11.96 1.61
C LYS A 140 -20.25 10.43 1.60
N LEU A 141 -20.74 9.86 2.69
CA LEU A 141 -21.01 8.43 2.79
C LEU A 141 -22.07 8.01 1.76
N CYS A 142 -23.20 8.72 1.70
CA CYS A 142 -24.28 8.46 0.76
C CYS A 142 -23.79 8.56 -0.70
N SER A 143 -23.05 9.62 -1.04
CA SER A 143 -22.47 9.81 -2.38
C SER A 143 -21.50 8.68 -2.77
N ASN A 144 -20.60 8.28 -1.87
CA ASN A 144 -19.66 7.19 -2.12
C ASN A 144 -20.36 5.83 -2.22
N GLN A 145 -21.40 5.58 -1.42
CA GLN A 145 -22.22 4.38 -1.54
C GLN A 145 -22.94 4.30 -2.90
N GLN A 146 -23.45 5.43 -3.40
CA GLN A 146 -24.06 5.49 -4.74
C GLN A 146 -23.04 5.17 -5.83
N ARG A 147 -21.83 5.75 -5.76
CA ARG A 147 -20.72 5.44 -6.68
C ARG A 147 -20.33 3.96 -6.63
N LEU A 148 -20.26 3.38 -5.43
CA LEU A 148 -19.96 1.96 -5.26
C LEU A 148 -21.03 1.06 -5.91
N LYS A 149 -22.32 1.39 -5.73
CA LYS A 149 -23.43 0.68 -6.40
C LYS A 149 -23.33 0.77 -7.92
N TYR A 150 -23.03 1.96 -8.45
CA TYR A 150 -22.78 2.16 -9.88
C TYR A 150 -21.64 1.25 -10.40
N LEU A 151 -20.48 1.26 -9.73
CA LEU A 151 -19.33 0.44 -10.12
C LEU A 151 -19.62 -1.06 -10.02
N ASN A 152 -20.35 -1.51 -9.00
CA ASN A 152 -20.77 -2.91 -8.87
C ASN A 152 -21.75 -3.33 -9.97
N ASN A 153 -22.67 -2.45 -10.36
CA ASN A 153 -23.62 -2.71 -11.46
C ASN A 153 -22.92 -2.76 -12.83
N LEU A 154 -21.90 -1.92 -13.05
CA LEU A 154 -21.04 -2.06 -14.22
C LEU A 154 -20.27 -3.38 -14.20
N LYS A 155 -19.66 -3.74 -13.06
CA LYS A 155 -18.88 -4.97 -12.91
C LYS A 155 -19.70 -6.24 -13.19
N SER A 156 -20.93 -6.34 -12.69
CA SER A 156 -21.82 -7.48 -12.98
C SER A 156 -22.08 -7.59 -14.48
N THR A 157 -22.47 -6.48 -15.12
CA THR A 157 -22.71 -6.42 -16.57
C THR A 157 -21.51 -6.87 -17.40
N LEU A 158 -20.28 -6.61 -16.95
CA LEU A 158 -19.07 -7.02 -17.66
C LEU A 158 -18.67 -8.49 -17.40
N LYS A 159 -19.10 -9.08 -16.28
CA LYS A 159 -18.78 -10.48 -15.92
C LYS A 159 -19.78 -11.49 -16.48
N ASP A 160 -21.02 -11.07 -16.70
CA ASP A 160 -22.12 -11.94 -17.14
C ASP A 160 -22.10 -12.15 -18.67
N LYS A 161 -20.97 -12.63 -19.23
CA LYS A 161 -20.93 -13.10 -20.62
C LYS A 161 -21.69 -14.41 -20.83
N ASP A 162 -21.85 -15.23 -19.78
CA ASP A 162 -22.38 -16.60 -19.90
C ASP A 162 -23.65 -16.88 -19.06
N SER A 163 -24.16 -15.92 -18.27
CA SER A 163 -25.50 -16.03 -17.67
C SER A 163 -26.23 -14.70 -17.76
N ILE A 164 -27.05 -14.55 -18.79
CA ILE A 164 -28.02 -13.47 -18.90
C ILE A 164 -29.13 -13.74 -17.88
N ASP A 165 -28.86 -13.50 -16.59
CA ASP A 165 -29.96 -13.13 -15.70
C ASP A 165 -30.48 -11.82 -16.26
N SER A 166 -31.66 -11.88 -16.90
CA SER A 166 -32.24 -10.72 -17.54
C SER A 166 -32.51 -9.66 -16.46
N LYS A 167 -31.65 -8.65 -16.41
CA LYS A 167 -31.88 -7.51 -15.52
C LYS A 167 -33.20 -6.89 -15.98
N VAL A 168 -34.17 -6.72 -15.09
CA VAL A 168 -35.46 -6.09 -15.41
C VAL A 168 -35.48 -4.62 -15.02
N CYS A 169 -36.17 -3.80 -15.81
CA CYS A 169 -36.37 -2.39 -15.50
C CYS A 169 -37.19 -2.25 -14.22
N SER A 170 -36.73 -1.50 -13.22
CA SER A 170 -37.47 -1.30 -11.97
C SER A 170 -38.75 -0.46 -12.11
N VAL A 171 -39.05 0.06 -13.31
CA VAL A 171 -40.26 0.85 -13.59
C VAL A 171 -41.27 0.05 -14.41
N CYS A 172 -40.87 -0.50 -15.56
CA CYS A 172 -41.77 -1.22 -16.47
C CYS A 172 -41.62 -2.74 -16.41
N TRP A 173 -40.69 -3.26 -15.60
CA TRP A 173 -40.41 -4.69 -15.41
C TRP A 173 -40.02 -5.45 -16.70
N SER A 174 -39.67 -4.72 -17.77
CA SER A 174 -39.19 -5.32 -19.02
C SER A 174 -37.69 -5.59 -18.97
N ASP A 175 -37.24 -6.59 -19.72
CA ASP A 175 -35.82 -6.96 -19.82
C ASP A 175 -34.94 -5.81 -20.34
N LEU A 176 -33.80 -5.61 -19.67
CA LEU A 176 -32.83 -4.55 -19.94
C LEU A 176 -31.78 -5.04 -20.95
N ILE A 177 -32.16 -5.05 -22.23
CA ILE A 177 -31.21 -5.22 -23.34
C ILE A 177 -30.43 -3.92 -23.59
N LYS A 178 -31.14 -2.79 -23.54
CA LYS A 178 -30.55 -1.44 -23.61
C LYS A 178 -31.07 -0.60 -22.46
N TYR A 179 -30.18 -0.04 -21.67
CA TYR A 179 -30.56 0.63 -20.43
C TYR A 179 -29.65 1.81 -20.10
N SER A 180 -30.21 2.74 -19.33
CA SER A 180 -29.48 3.84 -18.71
C SER A 180 -29.11 3.48 -17.28
N VAL A 181 -27.89 3.82 -16.89
CA VAL A 181 -27.42 3.79 -15.51
C VAL A 181 -27.38 5.22 -14.99
N LEU A 182 -28.17 5.48 -13.95
CA LEU A 182 -28.18 6.78 -13.27
C LEU A 182 -26.95 6.93 -12.38
N THR A 183 -26.61 8.16 -12.02
CA THR A 183 -25.50 8.48 -11.09
C THR A 183 -25.66 7.84 -9.71
N CYS A 184 -26.90 7.55 -9.29
CA CYS A 184 -27.20 6.81 -8.07
C CYS A 184 -27.00 5.28 -8.19
N GLY A 185 -26.70 4.80 -9.40
CA GLY A 185 -26.44 3.40 -9.72
C GLY A 185 -27.67 2.60 -10.19
N HIS A 186 -28.90 3.11 -10.08
CA HIS A 186 -30.09 2.38 -10.52
C HIS A 186 -30.19 2.29 -12.04
N LEU A 187 -30.78 1.18 -12.51
CA LEU A 187 -30.91 0.81 -13.91
C LEU A 187 -32.35 1.06 -14.40
N LEU A 188 -32.50 1.69 -15.56
CA LEU A 188 -33.78 1.94 -16.20
C LEU A 188 -33.69 1.63 -17.69
N CYS A 189 -34.76 1.11 -18.30
CA CYS A 189 -34.80 0.99 -19.75
C CYS A 189 -34.80 2.40 -20.39
N ILE A 190 -34.31 2.49 -21.63
CA ILE A 190 -34.21 3.77 -22.36
C ILE A 190 -35.57 4.47 -22.45
N GLU A 191 -36.67 3.71 -22.60
CA GLU A 191 -38.00 4.28 -22.74
C GLU A 191 -38.53 4.90 -21.44
N CYS A 192 -38.37 4.21 -20.31
CA CYS A 192 -38.67 4.78 -19.00
C CYS A 192 -37.82 6.01 -18.72
N MET A 193 -36.54 5.98 -19.11
CA MET A 193 -35.66 7.14 -18.97
C MET A 193 -36.13 8.33 -19.83
N ARG A 194 -36.51 8.11 -21.09
CA ARG A 194 -37.08 9.18 -21.94
C ARG A 194 -38.35 9.77 -21.35
N ASN A 195 -39.24 8.95 -20.82
CA ASN A 195 -40.49 9.42 -20.21
C ASN A 195 -40.21 10.28 -18.97
N ILE A 196 -39.26 9.87 -18.12
CA ILE A 196 -38.84 10.66 -16.96
C ILE A 196 -38.23 12.00 -17.42
N SER A 197 -37.39 12.01 -18.46
CA SER A 197 -36.81 13.24 -19.00
C SER A 197 -37.86 14.18 -19.60
N LYS A 198 -38.93 13.66 -20.21
CA LYS A 198 -40.00 14.47 -20.83
C LYS A 198 -40.88 15.18 -19.80
N HIS A 199 -41.06 14.58 -18.61
CA HIS A 199 -41.98 15.07 -17.59
C HIS A 199 -41.29 15.82 -16.43
N SER A 200 -39.97 15.99 -16.49
CA SER A 200 -39.21 16.69 -15.45
C SER A 200 -38.85 18.10 -15.90
N GLU A 201 -39.62 19.09 -15.47
CA GLU A 201 -39.42 20.50 -15.86
C GLU A 201 -38.32 21.21 -15.05
N THR A 202 -37.86 20.66 -13.91
CA THR A 202 -36.95 21.40 -13.01
C THR A 202 -35.83 20.58 -12.36
N LEU A 203 -36.02 19.30 -12.03
CA LEU A 203 -34.96 18.42 -11.51
C LEU A 203 -35.35 16.94 -11.64
N SER A 204 -34.64 16.21 -12.50
CA SER A 204 -34.91 14.79 -12.70
C SER A 204 -34.44 13.97 -11.50
N ARG A 205 -35.33 13.14 -10.97
CA ARG A 205 -35.08 12.30 -9.79
C ARG A 205 -35.21 10.83 -10.14
N CYS A 206 -34.33 10.02 -9.57
CA CYS A 206 -34.38 8.58 -9.75
C CYS A 206 -35.73 8.02 -9.25
N PRO A 207 -36.46 7.23 -10.04
CA PRO A 207 -37.75 6.67 -9.62
C PRO A 207 -37.61 5.65 -8.48
N VAL A 208 -36.41 5.09 -8.26
CA VAL A 208 -36.15 4.09 -7.22
C VAL A 208 -35.78 4.76 -5.88
N CYS A 209 -34.79 5.65 -5.88
CA CYS A 209 -34.26 6.24 -4.63
C CYS A 209 -34.47 7.75 -4.49
N ARG A 210 -35.13 8.39 -5.45
CA ARG A 210 -35.42 9.84 -5.49
C ARG A 210 -34.21 10.77 -5.49
N SER A 211 -32.99 10.23 -5.56
CA SER A 211 -31.77 11.03 -5.73
C SER A 211 -31.86 11.88 -7.01
N PRO A 212 -31.51 13.17 -6.95
CA PRO A 212 -31.43 14.00 -8.14
C PRO A 212 -30.32 13.49 -9.06
N PHE A 213 -30.51 13.60 -10.36
CA PHE A 213 -29.49 13.26 -11.34
C PHE A 213 -29.47 14.28 -12.49
N ASP A 214 -28.31 14.39 -13.12
CA ASP A 214 -28.06 15.23 -14.29
C ASP A 214 -28.11 14.36 -15.54
N HIS A 215 -28.91 14.77 -16.54
CA HIS A 215 -29.06 14.05 -17.81
C HIS A 215 -27.76 13.91 -18.58
N LEU A 216 -26.81 14.84 -18.41
CA LEU A 216 -25.49 14.78 -19.05
C LEU A 216 -24.59 13.70 -18.43
N LYS A 217 -24.94 13.20 -17.23
CA LYS A 217 -24.15 12.22 -16.46
C LYS A 217 -24.78 10.82 -16.46
N ILE A 218 -25.70 10.56 -17.38
CA ILE A 218 -26.32 9.26 -17.56
C ILE A 218 -25.46 8.43 -18.51
N CYS A 219 -25.14 7.20 -18.12
CA CYS A 219 -24.45 6.27 -19.01
C CYS A 219 -25.46 5.33 -19.66
N PHE A 220 -25.41 5.21 -20.98
CA PHE A 220 -26.22 4.26 -21.74
C PHE A 220 -25.40 3.01 -22.02
N VAL A 221 -25.99 1.85 -21.74
CA VAL A 221 -25.40 0.54 -21.93
C VAL A 221 -26.30 -0.26 -22.87
N ASP A 222 -25.68 -0.85 -23.89
CA ASP A 222 -26.31 -1.81 -24.77
C ASP A 222 -25.61 -3.16 -24.55
N SER A 223 -26.31 -4.09 -23.91
CA SER A 223 -25.76 -5.41 -23.59
C SER A 223 -25.28 -6.15 -24.84
N ASN A 224 -25.91 -5.93 -26.00
CA ASN A 224 -25.53 -6.58 -27.25
C ASN A 224 -24.22 -6.03 -27.85
N LEU A 225 -23.87 -4.77 -27.57
CA LEU A 225 -22.60 -4.18 -28.01
C LEU A 225 -21.42 -4.56 -27.11
N VAL A 226 -21.67 -4.89 -25.85
CA VAL A 226 -20.65 -5.36 -24.89
C VAL A 226 -20.20 -6.79 -25.21
N ILE A 227 -21.10 -7.63 -25.73
CA ILE A 227 -20.83 -9.03 -26.11
C ILE A 227 -19.92 -9.11 -27.36
N ASN A 228 -19.98 -8.14 -28.27
CA ASN A 228 -19.26 -8.16 -29.57
C ASN A 228 -17.79 -7.68 -29.54
N LYS A 229 -17.21 -7.38 -28.38
CA LYS A 229 -15.79 -6.95 -28.31
C LYS A 229 -14.75 -8.05 -28.54
N SER A 230 -15.15 -9.31 -28.73
CA SER A 230 -14.23 -10.41 -29.08
C SER A 230 -13.79 -10.42 -30.54
N SER A 231 -14.31 -9.53 -31.41
CA SER A 231 -13.98 -9.49 -32.84
C SER A 231 -13.41 -8.18 -33.37
N VAL A 232 -12.95 -7.25 -32.51
CA VAL A 232 -12.25 -6.04 -32.98
C VAL A 232 -10.84 -5.98 -32.41
N MET A 233 -10.04 -6.96 -32.82
CA MET A 233 -8.59 -6.80 -32.98
C MET A 233 -8.36 -6.50 -34.46
N GLY A 234 -7.85 -5.30 -34.77
CA GLY A 234 -7.40 -4.93 -36.11
C GLY A 234 -8.30 -3.95 -36.86
N LYS A 235 -7.97 -2.67 -36.76
CA LYS A 235 -7.33 -1.90 -37.84
C LYS A 235 -7.17 -0.45 -37.36
N CYS A 236 -5.97 -0.12 -36.90
CA CYS A 236 -5.49 1.24 -37.12
C CYS A 236 -5.40 1.40 -38.64
N VAL A 237 -6.09 2.41 -39.16
CA VAL A 237 -5.91 2.88 -40.53
C VAL A 237 -5.01 4.08 -40.43
N ASP A 238 -3.98 4.09 -41.28
CA ASP A 238 -2.89 5.07 -41.39
C ASP A 238 -3.35 6.53 -41.39
#